data_AF-A0A7X7L7S6-F1
#
_entry.id   AF-A0A7X7L7S6-F1
#
_cell.length_a   1.000
_cell.length_b   1.000
_cell.length_c   1.000
_cell.angle_alpha   90.00
_cell.angle_beta   90.00
_cell.angle_gamma   90.00
#
_symmetry.space_group_name_H-M   'P 1'
#
loop_
_entity.id
_entity.type
_entity.pdbx_description
1 polymer ?
#
loop_
_entity_poly.entity_id
_entity_poly.type
_entity_poly.pdbx_seq_one_letter_code
_entity_poly.pdbx_strand_id
1 'polypeptide(L)'
;MKELTSKERFSRMFQHKEADRIPIIDSPWEGTLRRWVKEGMPKDADWRDYFNIDKVSRITVDTSPQYEVKVIEEDDKQITYTTAYGVTLRKFKQEDSTPEFLDYKV
;
A
#
# COMPACT_ATOMS: atom_id res chain seq x y z
N MET A 1 -2.47 -7.89 -31.28
CA MET A 1 -2.68 -8.98 -30.31
C MET A 1 -3.95 -8.70 -29.53
N LYS A 2 -4.66 -9.73 -29.06
CA LYS A 2 -5.85 -9.56 -28.18
C LYS A 2 -5.40 -9.04 -26.82
N GLU A 3 -6.14 -8.09 -26.25
CA GLU A 3 -5.92 -7.62 -24.86
C GLU A 3 -6.18 -8.77 -23.87
N LEU A 4 -5.25 -8.96 -22.95
CA LEU A 4 -5.32 -9.98 -21.91
C LEU A 4 -5.81 -9.38 -20.60
N THR A 5 -6.53 -10.18 -19.83
CA THR A 5 -6.88 -9.86 -18.44
C THR A 5 -5.63 -9.91 -17.55
N SER A 6 -5.69 -9.29 -16.37
CA SER A 6 -4.61 -9.40 -15.37
C SER A 6 -4.28 -10.85 -15.06
N LYS A 7 -5.29 -11.71 -14.85
CA LYS A 7 -5.07 -13.14 -14.59
C LYS A 7 -4.29 -13.82 -15.73
N GLU A 8 -4.64 -13.54 -16.99
CA GLU A 8 -3.95 -14.11 -18.14
C GLU A 8 -2.51 -13.64 -18.22
N ARG A 9 -2.25 -12.34 -18.04
CA ARG A 9 -0.88 -11.79 -18.03
C ARG A 9 -0.02 -12.45 -16.95
N PHE A 10 -0.51 -12.47 -15.70
CA PHE A 10 0.19 -13.12 -14.59
C PHE A 10 0.45 -14.60 -14.86
N SER A 11 -0.57 -15.33 -15.33
CA SER A 11 -0.44 -16.76 -15.65
C SER A 11 0.64 -17.02 -16.71
N ARG A 12 0.76 -16.14 -17.72
CA ARG A 12 1.80 -16.26 -18.75
C ARG A 12 3.19 -15.96 -18.22
N MET A 13 3.34 -14.98 -17.33
CA MET A 13 4.64 -14.70 -16.69
C MET A 13 5.15 -15.92 -15.93
N PHE A 14 4.30 -16.58 -15.14
CA PHE A 14 4.68 -17.82 -14.44
C PHE A 14 4.95 -19.01 -15.37
N GLN A 15 4.41 -18.99 -16.59
CA GLN A 15 4.65 -20.01 -17.61
C GLN A 15 5.79 -19.66 -18.58
N HIS A 16 6.47 -18.53 -18.38
CA HIS A 16 7.49 -18.00 -19.29
C HIS A 16 6.98 -17.86 -20.74
N LYS A 17 5.76 -17.33 -20.92
CA LYS A 17 5.13 -17.07 -22.22
C LYS A 17 4.96 -15.57 -22.48
N GLU A 18 4.94 -15.19 -23.76
CA GLU A 18 4.65 -13.80 -24.17
C GLU A 18 3.24 -13.36 -23.76
N ALA A 19 3.09 -12.12 -23.29
CA ALA A 19 1.83 -11.46 -23.01
C ALA A 19 1.66 -10.22 -23.91
N ASP A 20 0.48 -9.62 -23.91
CA ASP A 20 0.20 -8.35 -24.60
C ASP A 20 1.01 -7.17 -24.01
N ARG A 21 1.30 -7.21 -22.70
CA ARG A 21 2.27 -6.38 -21.99
C ARG A 21 2.77 -7.05 -20.69
N ILE A 22 3.82 -6.50 -20.11
CA ILE A 22 4.26 -6.88 -18.74
C ILE A 22 3.15 -6.45 -17.75
N PRO A 23 2.68 -7.34 -16.85
CA PRO A 23 1.75 -6.95 -15.80
C PRO A 23 2.39 -5.96 -14.82
N ILE A 24 1.64 -4.93 -14.41
CA ILE A 24 2.13 -3.84 -13.55
C ILE A 24 1.29 -3.82 -12.27
N ILE A 25 1.94 -3.90 -11.13
CA ILE A 25 1.32 -3.76 -9.80
C ILE A 25 2.14 -2.81 -8.94
N ASP A 26 1.46 -2.10 -8.06
CA ASP A 26 2.08 -1.21 -7.08
C ASP A 26 1.17 -1.07 -5.85
N SER A 27 1.71 -0.52 -4.77
CA SER A 27 1.02 -0.13 -3.55
C SER A 27 1.36 1.33 -3.21
N PRO A 28 0.68 2.31 -3.85
CA PRO A 28 1.00 3.72 -3.67
C PRO A 28 0.73 4.15 -2.23
N TRP A 29 1.55 5.08 -1.74
CA TRP A 29 1.35 5.72 -0.46
C TRP A 29 0.15 6.69 -0.53
N GLU A 30 -0.44 7.01 0.61
CA GLU A 30 -1.63 7.86 0.65
C GLU A 30 -1.37 9.28 0.12
N GLY A 31 -0.20 9.85 0.39
CA GLY A 31 0.21 11.15 -0.17
C GLY A 31 0.44 11.09 -1.68
N THR A 32 0.87 9.95 -2.23
CA THR A 32 0.89 9.73 -3.69
C THR A 32 -0.52 9.80 -4.28
N LEU A 33 -1.50 9.13 -3.66
CA LEU A 33 -2.90 9.20 -4.07
C LEU A 33 -3.44 10.64 -3.96
N ARG A 34 -3.17 11.35 -2.85
CA ARG A 34 -3.54 12.76 -2.67
C ARG A 34 -2.94 13.66 -3.76
N ARG A 35 -1.69 13.41 -4.16
CA ARG A 35 -1.02 14.15 -5.23
C ARG A 35 -1.70 13.90 -6.57
N TRP A 36 -1.95 12.64 -6.95
CA TRP A 36 -2.63 12.32 -8.21
C TRP A 36 -4.02 12.93 -8.30
N VAL A 37 -4.77 13.03 -7.19
CA VAL A 37 -6.06 13.74 -7.18
C VAL A 37 -5.89 15.23 -7.49
N LYS A 38 -4.86 15.89 -6.96
CA LYS A 38 -4.53 17.29 -7.29
C LYS A 38 -4.08 17.45 -8.75
N GLU A 39 -3.49 16.40 -9.32
CA GLU A 39 -3.00 16.37 -10.71
C GLU A 39 -4.08 15.96 -11.74
N GLY A 40 -5.30 15.64 -11.31
CA GLY A 40 -6.44 15.42 -12.20
C GLY A 40 -7.08 14.03 -12.12
N MET A 41 -6.56 13.12 -11.30
CA MET A 41 -7.25 11.85 -11.03
C MET A 41 -8.55 12.11 -10.23
N PRO A 42 -9.73 11.60 -10.63
CA PRO A 42 -10.94 11.79 -9.85
C PRO A 42 -10.82 11.18 -8.45
N LYS A 43 -11.36 11.88 -7.44
CA LYS A 43 -11.22 11.50 -6.02
C LYS A 43 -11.72 10.08 -5.71
N ASP A 44 -12.79 9.66 -6.39
CA ASP A 44 -13.44 8.37 -6.17
C ASP A 44 -13.07 7.33 -7.26
N ALA A 45 -12.09 7.64 -8.11
CA ALA A 45 -11.60 6.70 -9.11
C ALA A 45 -10.70 5.64 -8.48
N ASP A 46 -10.79 4.40 -8.98
CA ASP A 46 -9.75 3.42 -8.77
C ASP A 46 -8.53 3.84 -9.61
N TRP A 47 -7.42 4.17 -8.94
CA TRP A 47 -6.17 4.56 -9.59
C TRP A 47 -5.68 3.51 -10.59
N ARG A 48 -6.01 2.23 -10.37
CA ARG A 48 -5.66 1.12 -11.26
C ARG A 48 -6.40 1.20 -12.58
N ASP A 49 -7.67 1.60 -12.54
CA ASP A 49 -8.45 1.88 -13.75
C ASP A 49 -7.94 3.15 -14.44
N TYR A 50 -7.67 4.20 -13.67
CA TYR A 50 -7.22 5.49 -14.20
C TYR A 50 -5.89 5.38 -14.98
N PHE A 51 -4.93 4.60 -14.48
CA PHE A 51 -3.64 4.37 -15.13
C PHE A 51 -3.58 3.09 -15.99
N ASN A 52 -4.69 2.35 -16.13
CA ASN A 52 -4.78 1.09 -16.87
C ASN A 52 -3.71 0.04 -16.45
N ILE A 53 -3.57 -0.15 -15.14
CA ILE A 53 -2.65 -1.14 -14.57
C ILE A 53 -3.41 -2.36 -14.01
N ASP A 54 -2.68 -3.42 -13.65
CA ASP A 54 -3.31 -4.68 -13.27
C ASP A 54 -3.91 -4.65 -11.86
N LYS A 55 -5.14 -5.17 -11.74
CA LYS A 55 -5.85 -5.22 -10.46
C LYS A 55 -5.46 -6.45 -9.67
N VAL A 56 -4.60 -6.25 -8.68
CA VAL A 56 -4.26 -7.26 -7.68
C VAL A 56 -4.79 -6.82 -6.32
N SER A 57 -5.28 -7.79 -5.55
CA SER A 57 -5.66 -7.62 -4.15
C SER A 57 -4.74 -8.46 -3.29
N ARG A 58 -4.38 -7.94 -2.11
CA ARG A 58 -3.55 -8.65 -1.14
C ARG A 58 -4.46 -9.33 -0.12
N ILE A 59 -4.32 -10.64 0.01
CA ILE A 59 -4.95 -11.42 1.09
C ILE A 59 -3.86 -11.70 2.11
N THR A 60 -4.10 -11.34 3.36
CA THR A 60 -3.17 -11.57 4.47
C THR A 60 -3.90 -12.22 5.64
N VAL A 61 -3.18 -13.04 6.40
CA VAL A 61 -3.62 -13.52 7.73
C VAL A 61 -2.93 -12.69 8.80
N ASP A 62 -3.60 -12.46 9.94
CA ASP A 62 -2.95 -11.82 11.08
C ASP A 62 -1.99 -12.81 11.74
N THR A 63 -0.70 -12.52 11.65
CA THR A 63 0.38 -13.29 12.28
C THR A 63 1.01 -12.56 13.46
N SER A 64 0.40 -11.46 13.91
CA SER A 64 0.95 -10.69 15.03
C SER A 64 0.76 -11.42 16.36
N PRO A 65 1.62 -11.15 17.37
CA PRO A 65 1.38 -11.57 18.75
C PRO A 65 0.16 -10.91 19.41
N GLN A 66 -0.58 -10.06 18.69
CA GLN A 66 -1.78 -9.36 19.18
C GLN A 66 -1.56 -8.53 20.45
N TYR A 67 -0.39 -7.88 20.56
CA TYR A 67 -0.18 -6.91 21.64
C TYR A 67 -1.17 -5.74 21.53
N GLU A 68 -1.49 -5.14 22.67
CA GLU A 68 -2.40 -4.00 22.73
C GLU A 68 -1.83 -2.79 21.96
N VAL A 69 -2.63 -2.26 21.04
CA VAL A 69 -2.33 -1.05 20.26
C VAL A 69 -2.82 0.17 21.03
N LYS A 70 -1.92 1.11 21.33
CA LYS A 70 -2.21 2.33 22.07
C LYS A 70 -1.57 3.53 21.42
N VAL A 71 -2.30 4.65 21.39
CA VAL A 71 -1.71 5.96 21.14
C VAL A 71 -1.02 6.42 22.43
N ILE A 72 0.24 6.78 22.32
CA ILE A 72 1.07 7.29 23.44
C ILE A 72 1.04 8.82 23.43
N GLU A 73 1.23 9.42 22.25
CA GLU A 73 1.26 10.86 22.04
C GLU A 73 0.73 11.17 20.64
N GLU A 74 -0.01 12.26 20.51
CA GLU A 74 -0.54 12.72 19.24
C GLU A 74 -0.59 14.25 19.23
N ASP A 75 0.00 14.84 18.18
CA ASP A 75 -0.06 16.29 17.91
C ASP A 75 -0.61 16.54 16.49
N ASP A 76 -0.59 17.80 16.03
CA ASP A 76 -1.13 18.18 14.72
C ASP A 76 -0.37 17.55 13.54
N LYS A 77 0.90 17.18 13.72
CA LYS A 77 1.80 16.69 12.67
C LYS A 77 2.09 15.20 12.77
N GLN A 78 2.17 14.65 13.97
CA GLN A 78 2.71 13.32 14.25
C GLN A 78 1.85 12.54 15.25
N ILE A 79 2.01 11.22 15.19
CA ILE A 79 1.40 10.29 16.14
C ILE A 79 2.42 9.22 16.53
N THR A 80 2.53 8.98 17.84
CA THR A 80 3.35 7.92 18.44
C THR A 80 2.42 6.86 19.01
N TYR A 81 2.60 5.59 18.61
CA TYR A 81 1.72 4.51 19.03
C TYR A 81 2.42 3.14 19.05
N THR A 82 1.88 2.21 19.83
CA THR A 82 2.30 0.80 19.84
C THR A 82 1.58 -0.01 18.77
N THR A 83 2.26 -0.97 18.16
CA THR A 83 1.69 -1.89 17.17
C THR A 83 1.36 -3.25 17.78
N ALA A 84 0.53 -4.03 17.09
CA ALA A 84 0.23 -5.42 17.48
C ALA A 84 1.46 -6.35 17.48
N TYR A 85 2.57 -5.91 16.86
CA TYR A 85 3.87 -6.57 16.88
C TYR A 85 4.77 -6.15 18.04
N GLY A 86 4.31 -5.26 18.93
CA GLY A 86 5.10 -4.81 20.08
C GLY A 86 6.15 -3.76 19.75
N VAL A 87 6.03 -3.10 18.60
CA VAL A 87 6.89 -1.97 18.21
C VAL A 87 6.22 -0.66 18.60
N THR A 88 6.97 0.24 19.20
CA THR A 88 6.58 1.65 19.38
C THR A 88 7.15 2.47 18.24
N LEU A 89 6.28 3.14 17.49
CA LEU A 89 6.71 3.92 16.33
C LEU A 89 6.02 5.28 16.30
N ARG A 90 6.69 6.23 15.64
CA ARG A 90 6.20 7.58 15.39
C ARG A 90 6.11 7.82 13.89
N LYS A 91 4.97 8.34 13.44
CA LYS A 91 4.77 8.68 12.01
C LYS A 91 4.16 10.07 11.86
N PHE A 92 4.43 10.69 10.72
CA PHE A 92 3.70 11.87 10.29
C PHE A 92 2.27 11.51 9.87
N LYS A 93 1.33 12.43 10.13
CA LYS A 93 -0.08 12.24 9.77
C LYS A 93 -0.36 12.46 8.28
N GLN A 94 0.34 13.41 7.66
CA GLN A 94 0.09 13.82 6.27
C GLN A 94 1.25 13.56 5.32
N GLU A 95 2.47 13.54 5.83
CA GLU A 95 3.66 13.32 5.02
C GLU A 95 3.90 11.82 4.87
N ASP A 96 4.15 11.39 3.63
CA ASP A 96 4.56 10.02 3.36
C ASP A 96 6.05 9.89 3.68
N SER A 97 6.36 9.28 4.82
CA SER A 97 7.72 8.96 5.22
C SER A 97 7.76 7.64 5.97
N THR A 98 8.90 6.97 5.91
CA THR A 98 9.16 5.79 6.75
C THR A 98 8.99 6.19 8.22
N PRO A 99 8.18 5.47 9.01
CA PRO A 99 8.04 5.75 10.43
C PRO A 99 9.37 5.67 11.17
N GLU A 100 9.50 6.47 12.22
CA GLU A 100 10.59 6.36 13.16
C GLU A 100 10.30 5.25 14.17
N PHE A 101 11.27 4.38 14.41
CA PHE A 101 11.16 3.28 15.36
C PHE A 101 11.79 3.71 16.68
N LEU A 102 10.97 3.78 17.73
CA LEU A 102 11.37 4.33 19.03
C LEU A 102 11.74 3.25 20.04
N ASP A 103 11.02 2.13 20.04
CA ASP A 103 11.22 1.06 21.00
C ASP A 103 10.65 -0.28 20.50
N TYR A 104 11.16 -1.38 21.06
CA TYR A 104 10.78 -2.75 20.73
C TYR A 104 10.59 -3.57 22.00
N LYS A 105 9.41 -4.17 22.14
CA LYS A 105 9.12 -5.07 23.28
C LYS A 105 9.78 -6.45 23.15
N VAL A 106 10.20 -6.83 21.95
CA VAL A 106 10.79 -8.14 21.59
C VAL A 106 12.00 -7.91 20.70
#